data_AF-A0A957RMJ7-F1
#
_entry.id   AF-A0A957RMJ7-F1
#
_cell.length_a   1.000
_cell.length_b   1.000
_cell.length_c   1.000
_cell.angle_alpha   90.00
_cell.angle_beta   90.00
_cell.angle_gamma   90.00
#
_symmetry.space_group_name_H-M   'P 1'
#
loop_
_entity.id
_entity.type
_entity.pdbx_description
1 polymer ?
#
loop_
_entity_poly.entity_id
_entity_poly.type
_entity_poly.pdbx_seq_one_letter_code
_entity_poly.pdbx_strand_id
1 'polypeptide(L)'
;MEKPDVVLMNLPQVSQAVDDLATMLGIAPSTIDVVSVEMVIWPDGSLGCPQPGMAYPQVQQDGLRIRLTADTVLYEYHSGGRRAPFLCKAPTEPAPPGVGGEGS
;
A
#
# COMPACT_ATOMS: atom_id res chain seq x y z
N MET A 1 1.79 -25.69 6.06
CA MET A 1 1.04 -24.43 5.95
C MET A 1 2.04 -23.30 6.09
N GLU A 2 2.44 -22.68 4.98
CA GLU A 2 3.15 -21.40 5.04
C GLU A 2 2.16 -20.35 5.55
N LYS A 3 2.59 -19.47 6.46
CA LYS A 3 1.73 -18.39 6.94
C LYS A 3 1.37 -17.50 5.73
N PRO A 4 0.10 -17.12 5.54
CA PRO A 4 -0.32 -16.30 4.40
C PRO A 4 0.48 -14.99 4.31
N ASP A 5 0.96 -14.47 5.43
CA ASP A 5 1.82 -13.28 5.51
C ASP A 5 3.15 -13.45 4.75
N VAL A 6 3.77 -14.64 4.80
CA VAL A 6 5.08 -14.89 4.17
C VAL A 6 4.97 -14.93 2.64
N VAL A 7 3.85 -15.41 2.11
CA VAL A 7 3.59 -15.42 0.66
C VAL A 7 3.43 -13.98 0.15
N LEU A 8 2.73 -13.13 0.90
CA LEU A 8 2.55 -11.72 0.54
C LEU A 8 3.87 -10.94 0.61
N MET A 9 4.75 -11.25 1.56
CA MET A 9 6.08 -10.64 1.67
C MET A 9 7.01 -10.93 0.49
N ASN A 10 6.76 -12.01 -0.26
CA ASN A 10 7.58 -12.39 -1.42
C ASN A 10 7.01 -11.91 -2.77
N LEU A 11 5.99 -11.05 -2.75
CA LEU A 11 5.42 -10.46 -3.96
C LEU A 11 6.40 -9.45 -4.58
N PRO A 12 6.46 -9.34 -5.93
CA PRO A 12 7.36 -8.40 -6.59
C PRO A 12 7.06 -6.93 -6.25
N GLN A 13 5.85 -6.62 -5.80
CA GLN A 13 5.47 -5.29 -5.30
C GLN A 13 6.19 -4.95 -3.99
N VAL A 14 6.52 -5.94 -3.15
CA VAL A 14 7.23 -5.69 -1.89
C VAL A 14 8.67 -5.30 -2.17
N SER A 15 9.37 -6.06 -3.03
CA SER A 15 10.75 -5.71 -3.40
C SER A 15 10.82 -4.36 -4.12
N GLN A 16 9.87 -4.07 -5.02
CA GLN A 16 9.78 -2.76 -5.68
C GLN A 16 9.57 -1.60 -4.69
N ALA A 17 8.71 -1.79 -3.68
CA ALA A 17 8.49 -0.79 -2.64
C ALA A 17 9.74 -0.54 -1.78
N VAL A 18 10.46 -1.62 -1.43
CA VAL A 18 11.73 -1.55 -0.68
C VAL A 18 12.81 -0.83 -1.50
N ASP A 19 12.97 -1.17 -2.77
CA ASP A 19 13.96 -0.55 -3.66
C ASP A 19 13.68 0.94 -3.89
N ASP A 20 12.41 1.31 -4.07
CA ASP A 20 11.97 2.71 -4.19
C ASP A 20 12.27 3.50 -2.90
N LEU A 21 11.93 2.95 -1.74
CA LEU A 21 12.18 3.60 -0.45
C LEU A 21 13.67 3.74 -0.18
N ALA A 22 14.47 2.70 -0.46
CA ALA A 22 15.93 2.73 -0.32
C ALA A 22 16.54 3.84 -1.17
N THR A 23 16.09 3.96 -2.43
CA THR A 23 16.53 5.01 -3.35
C THR A 23 16.13 6.39 -2.85
N MET A 24 14.90 6.54 -2.35
CA MET A 24 14.39 7.82 -1.84
C MET A 24 15.16 8.30 -0.61
N LEU A 25 15.52 7.40 0.30
CA LEU A 25 16.24 7.71 1.53
C LEU A 25 17.76 7.69 1.37
N GLY A 26 18.29 7.14 0.26
CA GLY A 26 19.73 6.98 0.06
C GLY A 26 20.38 5.97 1.00
N ILE A 27 19.62 4.95 1.41
CA ILE A 27 20.06 3.90 2.35
C ILE A 27 20.09 2.53 1.64
N ALA A 28 20.67 1.52 2.29
CA ALA A 28 20.68 0.17 1.75
C ALA A 28 19.29 -0.50 1.89
N PRO A 29 18.80 -1.25 0.88
CA PRO A 29 17.54 -2.00 1.00
C PRO A 29 17.47 -2.92 2.22
N SER A 30 18.61 -3.44 2.66
CA SER A 30 18.72 -4.31 3.83
C SER A 30 18.47 -3.62 5.18
N THR A 31 18.40 -2.28 5.22
CA THR A 31 18.04 -1.52 6.44
C THR A 31 16.56 -1.19 6.49
N ILE A 32 15.77 -1.70 5.54
CA ILE A 32 14.32 -1.50 5.47
C ILE A 32 13.66 -2.82 5.87
N ASP A 33 12.83 -2.75 6.90
CA ASP A 33 12.06 -3.88 7.38
C ASP A 33 10.65 -3.85 6.79
N VAL A 34 10.17 -5.01 6.34
CA VAL A 34 8.78 -5.19 5.93
C VAL A 34 7.96 -5.51 7.17
N VAL A 35 7.15 -4.54 7.62
CA VAL A 35 6.31 -4.67 8.81
C VAL A 35 5.09 -5.54 8.54
N SER A 36 4.37 -5.25 7.46
CA SER A 36 3.20 -6.01 7.05
C SER A 36 2.90 -5.84 5.56
N VAL A 37 2.24 -6.83 5.00
CA VAL A 37 1.69 -6.78 3.64
C VAL A 37 0.27 -7.29 3.71
N GLU A 38 -0.68 -6.44 3.32
CA GLU A 38 -2.10 -6.73 3.39
C GLU A 38 -2.72 -6.63 2.00
N MET A 39 -3.51 -7.63 1.61
CA MET A 39 -4.40 -7.51 0.46
C MET A 39 -5.61 -6.68 0.86
N VAL A 40 -5.87 -5.62 0.11
CA VAL A 40 -6.94 -4.67 0.39
C VAL A 40 -7.79 -4.43 -0.86
N ILE A 41 -9.03 -4.00 -0.66
CA ILE A 41 -9.89 -3.50 -1.72
C ILE A 41 -10.02 -2.00 -1.49
N TRP A 42 -9.46 -1.21 -2.41
CA TRP A 42 -9.58 0.24 -2.36
C TRP A 42 -10.98 0.67 -2.78
N PRO A 43 -11.58 1.68 -2.13
CA PRO A 43 -12.93 2.14 -2.46
C PRO A 43 -13.00 2.87 -3.82
N ASP A 44 -11.88 3.45 -4.27
CA ASP A 44 -11.79 4.22 -5.49
C ASP A 44 -10.38 4.18 -6.12
N GLY A 45 -10.25 4.82 -7.28
CA GLY A 45 -8.99 4.93 -8.02
C GLY A 45 -7.91 5.78 -7.36
N SER A 46 -8.14 6.38 -6.19
CA SER A 46 -7.08 7.01 -5.38
C SER A 46 -6.16 5.98 -4.74
N LEU A 47 -6.64 4.73 -4.62
CA LEU A 47 -5.92 3.64 -3.96
C LEU A 47 -5.55 4.00 -2.52
N GLY A 48 -6.47 4.65 -1.81
CA GLY A 48 -6.27 5.10 -0.43
C GLY A 48 -5.24 6.23 -0.27
N CYS A 49 -4.92 6.92 -1.37
CA CYS A 49 -3.97 8.03 -1.38
C CYS A 49 -4.48 9.23 -2.21
N PRO A 50 -5.58 9.87 -1.80
CA PRO A 50 -6.17 10.97 -2.55
C PRO A 50 -5.29 12.22 -2.52
N GLN A 51 -5.17 12.88 -3.67
CA GLN A 51 -4.53 14.20 -3.76
C GLN A 51 -5.57 15.31 -3.70
N PRO A 52 -5.30 16.43 -2.99
CA PRO A 52 -6.20 17.57 -2.94
C PRO A 52 -6.53 18.10 -4.33
N GLY A 53 -7.82 18.35 -4.59
CA GLY A 53 -8.29 18.92 -5.86
C GLY A 53 -8.40 17.92 -7.03
N MET A 54 -8.13 16.63 -6.80
CA MET A 54 -8.28 15.58 -7.81
C MET A 54 -9.58 14.80 -7.60
N ALA A 55 -10.26 14.46 -8.69
CA ALA A 55 -11.40 13.55 -8.69
C ALA A 55 -10.93 12.15 -9.10
N TYR A 56 -11.37 11.13 -8.36
CA TYR A 56 -11.02 9.74 -8.60
C TYR A 56 -12.26 8.92 -8.98
N PRO A 57 -12.13 7.96 -9.92
CA PRO A 57 -13.22 7.09 -10.29
C PRO A 57 -13.62 6.22 -9.09
N GLN A 58 -14.91 6.19 -8.77
CA GLN A 58 -15.48 5.41 -7.67
C GLN A 58 -15.62 3.93 -8.07
N VAL A 59 -14.48 3.31 -8.34
CA VAL A 59 -14.37 1.92 -8.77
C VAL A 59 -13.50 1.18 -7.77
N GLN A 60 -14.05 0.13 -7.18
CA GLN A 60 -13.31 -0.71 -6.26
C GLN A 60 -12.18 -1.43 -6.99
N GLN A 61 -11.00 -1.46 -6.37
CA GLN A 61 -9.82 -2.06 -6.97
C GLN A 61 -9.06 -2.89 -5.95
N ASP A 62 -8.74 -4.13 -6.32
CA ASP A 62 -7.81 -4.97 -5.55
C ASP A 62 -6.42 -4.34 -5.54
N GLY A 63 -5.73 -4.53 -4.41
CA GLY A 63 -4.43 -3.95 -4.22
C GLY A 63 -3.70 -4.48 -2.99
N LEU A 64 -2.54 -3.88 -2.74
CA LEU A 64 -1.72 -4.19 -1.57
C LEU A 64 -1.50 -2.91 -0.76
N ARG A 65 -1.60 -3.02 0.56
CA ARG A 65 -1.04 -2.08 1.53
C ARG A 65 0.23 -2.71 2.09
N ILE A 66 1.37 -2.12 1.76
CA ILE A 66 2.71 -2.58 2.16
C ILE A 66 3.23 -1.58 3.18
N ARG A 67 3.51 -2.03 4.39
CA ARG A 67 4.06 -1.23 5.47
C ARG A 67 5.54 -1.54 5.62
N LEU A 68 6.38 -0.53 5.42
CA LEU A 68 7.82 -0.61 5.55
C LEU A 68 8.29 0.28 6.68
N THR A 69 9.33 -0.13 7.39
CA THR A 69 10.02 0.72 8.36
C THR A 69 11.47 0.92 7.96
N ALA A 70 11.93 2.17 8.01
CA ALA A 70 13.33 2.51 7.99
C ALA A 70 13.65 3.25 9.29
N ASP A 71 14.58 2.70 10.08
CA ASP A 71 14.87 3.12 11.46
C ASP A 71 13.64 3.07 12.37
N THR A 72 12.99 4.22 12.60
CA THR A 72 11.79 4.38 13.44
C THR A 72 10.61 4.98 12.68
N VAL A 73 10.76 5.19 11.38
CA VAL A 73 9.76 5.83 10.53
C VAL A 73 9.02 4.78 9.72
N LEU A 74 7.69 4.79 9.84
CA LEU A 74 6.79 3.93 9.07
C LEU A 74 6.45 4.61 7.73
N TYR A 75 6.54 3.85 6.65
CA TYR A 75 6.20 4.25 5.30
C TYR A 75 5.15 3.28 4.75
N GLU A 76 4.09 3.82 4.15
CA GLU A 76 3.02 3.01 3.55
C GLU A 76 3.08 3.11 2.03
N TYR A 77 3.26 1.97 1.38
CA TYR A 77 3.22 1.81 -0.06
C TYR A 77 1.90 1.16 -0.48
N HIS A 78 1.22 1.77 -1.43
CA HIS A 78 -0.03 1.24 -1.96
C HIS A 78 0.17 0.76 -3.39
N SER A 79 -0.50 -0.33 -3.75
CA SER A 79 -0.60 -0.78 -5.14
C SER A 79 -2.05 -1.12 -5.48
N GLY A 80 -2.37 -1.21 -6.76
CA GLY A 80 -3.66 -1.72 -7.19
C GLY A 80 -3.76 -1.92 -8.69
N GLY A 81 -4.55 -2.92 -9.09
CA GLY A 81 -4.73 -3.27 -10.50
C GLY A 81 -3.39 -3.52 -11.19
N ARG A 82 -3.10 -2.74 -12.25
CA ARG A 82 -1.83 -2.83 -12.99
C ARG A 82 -0.78 -1.80 -12.54
N ARG A 83 -1.05 -1.03 -11.50
CA ARG A 83 -0.15 0.03 -11.03
C ARG A 83 0.92 -0.55 -10.11
N ALA A 84 2.17 -0.21 -10.37
CA ALA A 84 3.30 -0.48 -9.50
C ALA A 84 3.09 0.15 -8.10
N PRO A 85 3.69 -0.41 -7.04
CA PRO A 85 3.61 0.16 -5.70
C PRO A 85 4.16 1.59 -5.67
N PHE A 86 3.51 2.47 -4.91
CA PHE A 86 3.92 3.85 -4.75
C PHE A 86 3.79 4.30 -3.29
N LEU A 87 4.69 5.18 -2.84
CA LEU A 87 4.64 5.74 -1.49
C LEU A 87 3.42 6.63 -1.33
N CYS A 88 2.58 6.32 -0.34
CA CYS A 88 1.51 7.21 0.10
C CYS A 88 1.94 8.00 1.33
N LYS A 89 2.02 9.33 1.20
CA LYS A 89 2.40 10.24 2.31
C LYS A 89 1.23 10.61 3.23
N ALA A 90 0.00 10.44 2.75
CA ALA A 90 -1.23 10.74 3.48
C ALA A 90 -2.22 9.58 3.28
N PRO A 91 -1.94 8.40 3.86
CA PRO A 91 -2.77 7.24 3.69
C PRO A 91 -4.14 7.44 4.34
N THR A 92 -5.19 7.06 3.64
CA THR A 92 -6.53 6.91 4.21
C THR A 92 -6.79 5.43 4.46
N GLU A 93 -7.42 5.10 5.58
CA GLU A 93 -7.78 3.71 5.90
C GLU A 93 -8.63 3.11 4.77
N PRO A 94 -8.32 1.89 4.28
CA PRO A 94 -9.21 1.19 3.37
C PRO A 94 -10.58 1.00 4.05
N ALA A 95 -11.65 1.09 3.27
CA ALA A 95 -12.99 0.89 3.79
C ALA A 95 -13.09 -0.49 4.46
N PRO A 96 -13.75 -0.61 5.62
CA PRO A 96 -13.95 -1.90 6.25
C PRO A 96 -14.71 -2.83 5.30
N PRO A 97 -14.34 -4.12 5.22
CA PRO A 97 -15.05 -5.07 4.37
C PRO A 97 -16.50 -5.20 4.87
N GLY A 98 -17.46 -4.67 4.10
CA GLY A 98 -18.89 -4.90 4.33
C GLY A 98 -19.75 -3.74 4.86
N VAL A 99 -19.29 -2.48 4.83
CA VAL A 99 -20.23 -1.35 5.00
C VAL A 99 -20.72 -0.91 3.63
N GLY A 100 -21.82 -1.52 3.18
CA GLY A 100 -22.65 -0.93 2.13
C GLY A 100 -23.12 0.44 2.62
N GLY A 101 -22.78 1.49 1.88
CA GLY A 101 -23.20 2.84 2.20
C GLY A 101 -24.72 2.97 2.10
N GLU A 102 -25.40 2.97 3.24
CA GLU A 102 -26.64 3.73 3.41
C GLU A 102 -26.25 5.15 3.82
N GLY A 103 -26.68 6.16 3.04
CA GLY A 103 -26.77 7.53 3.54
C GLY A 103 -26.39 8.65 2.57
N SER A 104 -27.27 8.98 1.63
CA SER A 104 -28.00 10.27 1.52
C SER A 104 -28.81 10.33 0.23
#